data_AF-A0A950H5X9-F1
#
_entry.id   AF-A0A950H5X9-F1
#
_cell.length_a   1.000
_cell.length_b   1.000
_cell.length_c   1.000
_cell.angle_alpha   90.00
_cell.angle_beta   90.00
_cell.angle_gamma   90.00
#
_symmetry.space_group_name_H-M   'P 1'
#
loop_
_entity.id
_entity.type
_entity.pdbx_description
1 polymer ?
#
loop_
_entity_poly.entity_id
_entity_poly.type
_entity_poly.pdbx_seq_one_letter_code
_entity_poly.pdbx_strand_id
1 'polypeptide(L)'
;MTTRDQPAPTMERELAPFIRELFDKSGGKRYDLTEEQFAEILKGVAEKYLGNHASASEQRALCSSLHVEELVLVRACAAGHERAWEDFMIHYREKLHDAALGITKDDCKARELAD
;
A
#
# COMPACT_ATOMS: atom_id res chain seq x y z
N MET A 1 -29.23 -24.46 -22.41
CA MET A 1 -28.02 -24.68 -21.59
C MET A 1 -27.31 -23.35 -21.44
N THR A 2 -27.76 -22.54 -20.50
CA THR A 2 -27.15 -21.24 -20.19
C THR A 2 -25.88 -21.51 -19.41
N THR A 3 -24.73 -21.36 -20.06
CA THR A 3 -23.42 -21.31 -19.39
C THR A 3 -23.53 -20.22 -18.34
N ARG A 4 -23.53 -20.62 -17.07
CA ARG A 4 -23.34 -19.72 -15.94
C ARG A 4 -21.97 -19.09 -16.16
N ASP A 5 -21.98 -17.82 -16.58
CA ASP A 5 -20.83 -16.94 -16.59
C ASP A 5 -20.40 -16.81 -15.13
N GLN A 6 -19.61 -17.79 -14.68
CA GLN A 6 -19.12 -17.85 -13.33
C GLN A 6 -17.92 -16.93 -13.33
N PRO A 7 -18.00 -15.74 -12.69
CA PRO A 7 -16.85 -14.87 -12.63
C PRO A 7 -15.70 -15.68 -12.03
N ALA A 8 -14.55 -15.63 -12.70
CA ALA A 8 -13.33 -16.23 -12.17
C ALA A 8 -13.20 -15.83 -10.70
N PRO A 9 -12.86 -16.76 -9.80
CA PRO A 9 -12.74 -16.44 -8.40
C PRO A 9 -11.76 -15.28 -8.24
N THR A 10 -12.26 -14.17 -7.72
CA THR A 10 -11.49 -12.93 -7.54
C THR A 10 -10.49 -13.15 -6.42
N MET A 11 -9.30 -12.57 -6.53
CA MET A 11 -8.22 -12.64 -5.53
C MET A 11 -8.74 -12.47 -4.09
N GLU A 12 -9.66 -11.52 -3.88
CA GLU A 12 -10.35 -11.27 -2.61
C GLU A 12 -10.99 -12.52 -2.00
N ARG A 13 -11.62 -13.39 -2.80
CA ARG A 13 -12.29 -14.61 -2.33
C ARG A 13 -11.31 -15.74 -2.07
N GLU A 14 -10.36 -15.96 -2.97
CA GLU A 14 -9.42 -17.08 -2.84
C GLU A 14 -8.41 -16.86 -1.72
N LEU A 15 -8.01 -15.60 -1.52
CA LEU A 15 -7.01 -15.22 -0.53
C LEU A 15 -7.62 -14.52 0.69
N ALA A 16 -8.95 -14.52 0.86
CA ALA A 16 -9.66 -13.84 1.95
C ALA A 16 -8.99 -13.96 3.34
N PRO A 17 -8.71 -15.18 3.89
CA PRO A 17 -8.09 -15.29 5.20
C PRO A 17 -6.68 -14.70 5.26
N PHE A 18 -5.93 -14.79 4.15
CA PHE A 18 -4.58 -14.24 4.04
C PHE A 18 -4.58 -12.72 3.89
N ILE A 19 -5.54 -12.15 3.14
CA ILE A 19 -5.73 -10.71 3.01
C ILE A 19 -6.08 -10.12 4.38
N ARG A 20 -6.95 -10.78 5.15
CA ARG A 20 -7.27 -10.35 6.53
C ARG A 20 -6.04 -10.35 7.44
N GLU A 21 -5.22 -11.38 7.38
CA GLU A 21 -3.96 -11.46 8.14
C GLU A 21 -3.01 -10.31 7.79
N LEU A 22 -2.81 -10.04 6.49
CA LEU A 22 -2.00 -8.93 6.03
C LEU A 22 -2.59 -7.57 6.43
N PHE A 23 -3.92 -7.43 6.39
CA PHE A 23 -4.61 -6.21 6.80
C PHE A 23 -4.41 -5.94 8.29
N ASP A 24 -4.59 -6.95 9.15
CA ASP A 24 -4.34 -6.83 10.59
C ASP A 24 -2.88 -6.47 10.89
N LYS A 25 -1.92 -7.04 10.14
CA LYS A 25 -0.49 -6.69 10.25
C LYS A 25 -0.19 -5.26 9.78
N SER A 26 -0.84 -4.80 8.72
CA SER A 26 -0.56 -3.51 8.08
C SER A 26 -0.86 -2.28 8.96
N GLY A 27 -1.68 -2.43 10.00
CA GLY A 27 -2.16 -1.31 10.80
C GLY A 27 -3.15 -0.38 10.09
N GLY A 28 -3.74 -0.78 8.95
CA GLY A 28 -4.64 0.06 8.14
C GLY A 28 -5.84 0.64 8.89
N LYS A 29 -6.32 -0.06 9.93
CA LYS A 29 -7.37 0.45 10.83
C LYS A 29 -7.02 1.79 11.51
N ARG A 30 -5.73 2.14 11.64
CA ARG A 30 -5.28 3.43 12.20
C ARG A 30 -5.55 4.63 11.29
N TYR A 31 -5.77 4.36 10.01
CA TYR A 31 -5.96 5.36 8.96
C TYR A 31 -7.32 5.19 8.26
N ASP A 32 -8.30 4.62 8.96
CA ASP A 32 -9.66 4.37 8.47
C ASP A 32 -9.74 3.53 7.18
N LEU A 33 -8.69 2.75 6.87
CA LEU A 33 -8.71 1.81 5.76
C LEU A 33 -9.56 0.59 6.11
N THR A 34 -10.41 0.13 5.20
CA THR A 34 -11.18 -1.12 5.36
C THR A 34 -10.45 -2.32 4.75
N GLU A 35 -10.86 -3.55 5.13
CA GLU A 35 -10.31 -4.79 4.55
C GLU A 35 -10.56 -4.85 3.04
N GLU A 36 -11.70 -4.34 2.57
CA GLU A 36 -12.05 -4.27 1.15
C GLU A 36 -11.15 -3.29 0.38
N GLN A 37 -10.91 -2.10 0.93
CA GLN A 37 -10.01 -1.13 0.32
C GLN A 37 -8.57 -1.67 0.27
N PHE A 38 -8.14 -2.37 1.32
CA PHE A 38 -6.85 -3.03 1.34
C PHE A 38 -6.74 -4.15 0.29
N ALA A 39 -7.79 -4.95 0.11
CA ALA A 39 -7.84 -5.97 -0.93
C ALA A 39 -7.71 -5.37 -2.35
N GLU A 40 -8.39 -4.27 -2.63
CA GLU A 40 -8.27 -3.55 -3.92
C GLU A 40 -6.85 -2.99 -4.14
N ILE A 41 -6.17 -2.52 -3.07
CA ILE A 41 -4.77 -2.10 -3.15
C ILE A 41 -3.88 -3.29 -3.55
N LEU A 42 -4.03 -4.45 -2.89
CA LEU A 42 -3.24 -5.65 -3.18
C LEU A 42 -3.49 -6.16 -4.60
N LYS A 43 -4.75 -6.13 -5.04
CA LYS A 43 -5.14 -6.49 -6.41
C LYS A 43 -4.51 -5.58 -7.44
N GLY A 44 -4.55 -4.25 -7.24
CA GLY A 44 -3.88 -3.31 -8.15
C GLY A 44 -2.36 -3.51 -8.21
N VAL A 45 -1.74 -3.91 -7.11
CA VAL A 45 -0.32 -4.31 -7.10
C VAL A 45 -0.11 -5.61 -7.89
N ALA A 46 -0.91 -6.65 -7.64
CA ALA A 46 -0.82 -7.91 -8.36
C ALA A 46 -1.03 -7.74 -9.88
N GLU A 47 -2.04 -6.98 -10.30
CA GLU A 47 -2.31 -6.67 -11.70
C GLU A 47 -1.13 -5.93 -12.35
N LYS A 48 -0.52 -4.98 -11.65
CA LYS A 48 0.62 -4.22 -12.16
C LYS A 48 1.87 -5.07 -12.38
N TYR A 49 2.17 -6.00 -11.48
CA TYR A 49 3.44 -6.75 -11.50
C TYR A 49 3.35 -8.15 -12.10
N LEU A 50 2.17 -8.78 -12.06
CA LEU A 50 1.95 -10.14 -12.56
C LEU A 50 0.97 -10.19 -13.75
N GLY A 51 0.21 -9.12 -13.97
CA GLY A 51 -0.87 -9.08 -14.97
C GLY A 51 -2.15 -9.79 -14.52
N ASN A 52 -3.18 -9.73 -15.36
CA ASN A 52 -4.55 -10.16 -15.02
C ASN A 52 -4.76 -11.69 -14.97
N HIS A 53 -3.76 -12.48 -15.35
CA HIS A 53 -3.85 -13.95 -15.44
C HIS A 53 -2.99 -14.69 -14.42
N ALA A 54 -2.43 -13.97 -13.44
CA ALA A 54 -1.63 -14.55 -12.38
C ALA A 54 -2.46 -15.54 -11.55
N SER A 55 -1.84 -16.69 -11.23
CA SER A 55 -2.44 -17.67 -10.33
C SER A 55 -2.53 -17.15 -8.90
N ALA A 56 -3.44 -17.73 -8.10
CA ALA A 56 -3.55 -17.44 -6.67
C ALA A 56 -2.24 -17.61 -5.91
N SER A 57 -1.42 -18.60 -6.29
CA SER A 57 -0.10 -18.84 -5.71
C SER A 57 0.89 -17.72 -6.01
N GLU A 58 0.91 -17.20 -7.23
CA GLU A 58 1.78 -16.07 -7.61
C GLU A 58 1.33 -14.78 -6.91
N GLN A 59 0.02 -14.53 -6.88
CA GLN A 59 -0.56 -13.40 -6.15
C GLN A 59 -0.23 -13.46 -4.65
N ARG A 60 -0.37 -14.63 -4.02
CA ARG A 60 -0.02 -14.85 -2.62
C ARG A 60 1.47 -14.63 -2.38
N ALA A 61 2.34 -15.17 -3.24
CA ALA A 61 3.78 -15.02 -3.12
C ALA A 61 4.22 -13.56 -3.20
N LEU A 62 3.67 -12.81 -4.16
CA LEU A 62 3.91 -11.37 -4.28
C LEU A 62 3.39 -10.63 -3.06
N CYS A 63 2.14 -10.85 -2.65
CA CYS A 63 1.58 -10.14 -1.50
C CYS A 63 2.31 -10.44 -0.19
N SER A 64 2.90 -11.64 -0.07
CA SER A 64 3.73 -12.02 1.09
C SER A 64 5.07 -11.28 1.14
N SER A 65 5.58 -10.81 0.01
CA SER A 65 6.85 -10.06 -0.05
C SER A 65 6.67 -8.55 0.11
N LEU A 66 5.43 -8.06 0.14
CA LEU A 66 5.14 -6.64 0.34
C LEU A 66 5.40 -6.23 1.79
N HIS A 67 5.97 -5.04 1.95
CA HIS A 67 6.01 -4.35 3.23
C HIS A 67 4.67 -3.64 3.46
N VAL A 68 3.69 -4.40 3.96
CA VAL A 68 2.28 -3.97 4.01
C VAL A 68 2.05 -2.78 4.93
N GLU A 69 2.89 -2.60 5.95
CA GLU A 69 2.87 -1.46 6.86
C GLU A 69 3.20 -0.14 6.13
N GLU A 70 4.30 -0.10 5.36
CA GLU A 70 4.67 1.08 4.53
C GLU A 70 3.68 1.27 3.39
N LEU A 71 3.21 0.19 2.77
CA LEU A 71 2.23 0.28 1.69
C LEU A 71 0.96 1.01 2.16
N VAL A 72 0.43 0.64 3.32
CA VAL A 72 -0.74 1.27 3.90
C VAL A 72 -0.46 2.71 4.33
N LEU A 73 0.68 2.97 4.97
CA LEU A 73 1.09 4.33 5.36
C LEU A 73 1.12 5.27 4.15
N VAL A 74 1.80 4.88 3.08
CA VAL A 74 1.94 5.68 1.85
C VAL A 74 0.59 5.84 1.15
N ARG A 75 -0.26 4.80 1.12
CA ARG A 75 -1.60 4.89 0.56
C ARG A 75 -2.51 5.83 1.34
N ALA A 76 -2.43 5.81 2.67
CA ALA A 76 -3.16 6.73 3.53
C ALA A 76 -2.66 8.18 3.38
N CYS A 77 -1.35 8.39 3.24
CA CYS A 77 -0.79 9.70 2.89
C CYS A 77 -1.34 10.22 1.56
N ALA A 78 -1.35 9.38 0.52
CA ALA A 78 -1.90 9.74 -0.79
C ALA A 78 -3.41 10.02 -0.76
N ALA A 79 -4.14 9.46 0.20
CA ALA A 79 -5.56 9.73 0.44
C ALA A 79 -5.81 10.99 1.29
N GLY A 80 -4.76 11.70 1.74
CA GLY A 80 -4.88 12.92 2.54
C GLY A 80 -5.12 12.69 4.03
N HIS A 81 -4.78 11.51 4.56
CA HIS A 81 -4.96 11.23 5.99
C HIS A 81 -3.86 11.90 6.82
N GLU A 82 -4.20 12.97 7.56
CA GLU A 82 -3.23 13.78 8.32
C GLU A 82 -2.38 12.93 9.28
N ARG A 83 -2.99 12.00 10.01
CA ARG A 83 -2.25 11.10 10.91
C ARG A 83 -1.23 10.23 10.19
N ALA A 84 -1.51 9.81 8.95
CA ALA A 84 -0.56 9.05 8.15
C ALA A 84 0.60 9.95 7.71
N TRP A 85 0.30 11.21 7.37
CA TRP A 85 1.32 12.22 7.07
C TRP A 85 2.23 12.47 8.28
N GLU A 86 1.68 12.63 9.48
CA GLU A 86 2.45 12.76 10.73
C GLU A 86 3.36 11.54 10.98
N ASP A 87 2.79 10.32 10.91
CA ASP A 87 3.53 9.06 11.09
C ASP A 87 4.64 8.90 10.02
N PHE A 88 4.37 9.31 8.78
CA PHE A 88 5.35 9.33 7.70
C PHE A 88 6.47 10.33 7.99
N MET A 89 6.15 11.55 8.40
CA MET A 89 7.15 12.57 8.71
C MET A 89 8.05 12.16 9.88
N ILE A 90 7.53 11.47 10.89
CA ILE A 90 8.37 10.92 11.98
C ILE A 90 9.43 9.95 11.45
N HIS A 91 9.08 9.12 10.46
CA HIS A 91 9.96 8.07 9.95
C HIS A 91 10.90 8.51 8.81
N TYR A 92 10.49 9.49 8.00
CA TYR A 92 11.21 9.86 6.78
C TYR A 92 11.74 11.29 6.76
N ARG A 93 11.47 12.14 7.76
CA ARG A 93 11.92 13.55 7.78
C ARG A 93 13.42 13.70 7.55
N GLU A 94 14.27 12.89 8.18
CA GLU A 94 15.73 12.98 7.95
C GLU A 94 16.10 12.68 6.49
N LYS A 95 15.51 11.64 5.89
CA LYS A 95 15.77 11.28 4.50
C LYS A 95 15.24 12.32 3.51
N LEU A 96 14.07 12.90 3.81
CA LEU A 96 13.48 13.98 3.01
C LEU A 96 14.35 15.24 3.10
N HIS A 97 14.81 15.57 4.30
CA HIS A 97 15.71 16.69 4.54
C HIS A 97 17.04 16.51 3.78
N ASP A 98 17.66 15.33 3.85
CA ASP A 98 18.91 15.05 3.13
C ASP A 98 18.73 15.19 1.61
N ALA A 99 17.61 14.70 1.07
CA ALA A 99 17.27 14.88 -0.35
C ALA A 99 17.05 16.36 -0.70
N ALA A 100 16.32 17.09 0.13
CA ALA A 100 16.06 18.51 -0.05
C ALA A 100 17.35 19.35 0.05
N LEU A 101 18.27 18.98 0.94
CA LEU A 101 19.59 19.61 1.09
C LEU A 101 20.45 19.37 -0.14
N GLY A 102 20.42 18.16 -0.71
CA GLY A 102 21.08 17.87 -1.99
C GLY A 102 20.58 18.73 -3.15
N ILE A 103 19.28 19.05 -3.18
CA ILE A 103 18.63 19.87 -4.21
C ILE A 103 18.93 21.35 -4.01
N THR A 104 18.72 21.86 -2.80
CA THR A 104 18.76 23.29 -2.48
C THR A 104 20.16 23.81 -2.18
N LYS A 105 21.04 22.94 -1.67
CA LYS A 105 22.37 23.27 -1.13
C LYS A 105 22.34 24.36 -0.05
N ASP A 106 21.19 24.52 0.60
CA ASP A 106 20.90 25.55 1.61
C ASP A 106 20.00 24.92 2.68
N ASP A 107 20.45 24.92 3.92
CA ASP A 107 19.80 24.22 5.03
C ASP A 107 18.40 24.78 5.36
N CYS A 108 18.22 26.10 5.30
CA CYS A 108 16.91 26.72 5.53
C CYS A 108 15.92 26.35 4.43
N LYS A 109 16.34 26.37 3.16
CA LYS A 109 15.49 25.97 2.04
C LYS A 109 15.23 24.47 2.01
N ALA A 110 16.18 23.66 2.48
CA ALA A 110 16.01 22.22 2.62
C ALA A 110 14.92 21.89 3.65
N ARG A 111 14.91 22.62 4.77
CA ARG A 111 13.88 22.51 5.81
C ARG A 111 12.49 22.85 5.28
N GLU A 112 12.34 24.00 4.64
CA GLU A 112 11.05 24.42 4.05
C GLU A 112 10.55 23.49 2.95
N LEU A 113 11.46 22.84 2.21
CA LEU A 113 11.09 21.91 1.13
C LEU A 113 10.74 20.50 1.65
N ALA A 114 11.28 20.11 2.80
CA ALA A 114 11.08 18.78 3.38
C ALA A 114 9.86 18.70 4.31
N ASP A 115 9.39 19.84 4.85
CA ASP A 115 8.16 19.96 5.63
C ASP A 115 6.92 20.12 4.71
#